data_AF-A0A525VWX5-F1
#
_entry.id   AF-A0A525VWX5-F1
#
_cell.length_a   1.000
_cell.length_b   1.000
_cell.length_c   1.000
_cell.angle_alpha   90.00
_cell.angle_beta   90.00
_cell.angle_gamma   90.00
#
_symmetry.space_group_name_H-M   'P 1'
#
loop_
_entity.id
_entity.type
_entity.pdbx_description
1 polymer ?
#
loop_
_entity_poly.entity_id
_entity_poly.type
_entity_poly.pdbx_seq_one_letter_code
_entity_poly.pdbx_strand_id
1 'polypeptide(L)' 'MLIHPFREGNGRVARILAVLMGLQAGLPALYFDKLSGRKRQEYFAAVRAGLDRNYEPMTKLFIAVIERTLQIHGK' A
#
# COMPACT_ATOMS: atom_id res chain seq x y z
N MET A 1 5.09 7.74 1.22
CA MET A 1 6.01 7.84 0.09
C MET A 1 7.09 8.82 0.51
N LEU A 2 8.35 8.39 0.55
CA LEU A 2 9.44 9.21 1.10
C LEU A 2 10.10 10.07 0.01
N ILE A 3 10.17 9.53 -1.20
CA ILE A 3 10.67 10.23 -2.39
C ILE A 3 9.46 10.60 -3.24
N HIS A 4 9.34 11.87 -3.62
CA HIS A 4 8.25 12.42 -4.43
C HIS A 4 8.77 12.93 -5.78
N PRO A 5 9.10 12.03 -6.73
CA PRO A 5 9.82 12.40 -7.95
C PRO A 5 8.96 13.13 -9.00
N PHE A 6 7.64 13.09 -8.86
CA PHE A 6 6.71 13.74 -9.79
C PHE A 6 6.01 14.94 -9.16
N ARG A 7 5.59 15.91 -9.97
CA ARG A 7 4.79 17.06 -9.52
C ARG A 7 3.46 16.62 -8.88
N GLU A 8 2.81 15.62 -9.49
CA GLU A 8 1.55 15.04 -9.01
C GLU A 8 1.49 13.54 -9.34
N GLY A 9 0.54 12.82 -8.75
CA GLY A 9 0.26 11.42 -9.12
C GLY A 9 1.17 10.37 -8.50
N ASN A 10 2.21 10.79 -7.78
CA ASN A 10 3.04 9.98 -6.89
C ASN A 10 2.33 8.78 -6.23
N GLY A 11 1.28 9.03 -5.43
CA GLY A 11 0.57 7.95 -4.73
C GLY A 11 -0.11 6.92 -5.65
N ARG A 12 -0.53 7.32 -6.86
CA ARG A 12 -1.09 6.39 -7.87
C ARG A 12 0.00 5.50 -8.42
N VAL A 13 1.14 6.07 -8.81
CA VAL A 13 2.31 5.31 -9.31
C VAL A 13 2.82 4.32 -8.27
N ALA A 14 2.95 4.74 -7.00
CA ALA A 14 3.40 3.85 -5.94
C ALA A 14 2.47 2.64 -5.73
N ARG A 15 1.15 2.82 -5.87
CA ARG A 15 0.20 1.70 -5.79
C ARG A 15 0.30 0.77 -6.99
N ILE A 16 0.43 1.31 -8.20
CA ILE A 16 0.64 0.49 -9.41
C ILE A 16 1.94 -0.32 -9.28
N LEU A 17 3.02 0.30 -8.80
CA LEU A 17 4.27 -0.39 -8.52
C LEU A 17 4.08 -1.52 -7.50
N ALA A 18 3.32 -1.27 -6.43
CA ALA A 18 3.02 -2.30 -5.44
C ALA A 18 2.19 -3.46 -6.01
N VAL A 19 1.21 -3.18 -6.88
CA VAL A 19 0.47 -4.22 -7.62
C VAL A 19 1.42 -5.05 -8.48
N LEU A 20 2.33 -4.40 -9.21
CA LEU A 20 3.34 -5.09 -10.03
C LEU A 20 4.23 -6.00 -9.19
N MET A 21 4.73 -5.52 -8.05
CA MET A 21 5.54 -6.33 -7.13
C MET A 21 4.77 -7.54 -6.59
N GLY A 22 3.48 -7.35 -6.26
CA GLY A 22 2.60 -8.45 -5.84
C GLY A 22 2.43 -9.51 -6.93
N LEU A 23 2.18 -9.08 -8.17
CA LEU A 23 2.07 -9.97 -9.34
C LEU A 23 3.37 -10.74 -9.58
N GLN A 24 4.52 -10.07 -9.50
CA GLN A 24 5.84 -10.70 -9.63
C GLN A 24 6.12 -11.72 -8.52
N ALA A 25 5.52 -11.54 -7.34
CA ALA A 25 5.57 -12.48 -6.23
C ALA A 25 4.52 -13.60 -6.30
N GLY A 26 3.74 -13.69 -7.39
CA GLY A 26 2.71 -14.72 -7.58
C GLY A 26 1.39 -14.45 -6.83
N LEU A 27 1.23 -13.27 -6.24
CA LEU A 27 -0.03 -12.84 -5.65
C LEU A 27 -1.01 -12.39 -6.75
N PRO A 28 -2.33 -12.48 -6.52
CA PRO A 28 -3.31 -11.79 -7.37
C PRO A 28 -3.08 -10.26 -7.36
N ALA A 29 -3.69 -9.56 -8.31
CA ALA A 29 -3.61 -8.10 -8.35
C ALA A 29 -4.11 -7.49 -7.03
N LEU A 30 -3.20 -6.80 -6.31
CA LEU A 30 -3.49 -6.29 -4.97
C LEU A 30 -4.69 -5.36 -4.97
N TYR A 31 -5.66 -5.68 -4.11
CA TYR A 31 -6.89 -4.93 -3.93
C TYR A 31 -6.72 -3.89 -2.83
N PHE A 32 -6.49 -2.64 -3.24
CA PHE A 32 -6.50 -1.51 -2.32
C PHE A 32 -7.93 -1.01 -2.14
N ASP A 33 -8.50 -1.23 -0.95
CA ASP A 33 -9.73 -0.58 -0.53
C ASP A 33 -9.66 0.94 -0.75
N LYS A 34 -10.82 1.58 -0.90
CA LYS A 34 -10.89 3.04 -0.85
C LYS A 34 -10.26 3.52 0.45
N LEU A 35 -9.08 4.13 0.36
CA LEU A 35 -8.39 4.83 1.44
C LEU A 35 -9.16 6.12 1.77
N SER A 36 -10.32 5.98 2.42
CA SER A 36 -11.15 7.08 2.89
C SER A 36 -11.22 7.08 4.42
N GLY A 37 -11.62 8.22 4.99
CA GLY A 37 -11.79 8.38 6.44
C GLY A 37 -10.57 7.91 7.25
N ARG A 38 -10.83 7.00 8.20
CA ARG A 38 -9.82 6.46 9.12
C ARG A 38 -8.67 5.74 8.43
N LYS A 39 -8.95 4.91 7.41
CA LYS A 39 -7.91 4.19 6.65
C LYS A 39 -6.94 5.15 5.94
N ARG A 40 -7.44 6.32 5.50
CA ARG A 40 -6.60 7.37 4.92
C ARG A 40 -5.64 7.96 5.95
N GLN A 41 -6.13 8.20 7.17
CA GLN A 41 -5.30 8.72 8.27
C GLN A 41 -4.22 7.72 8.69
N GLU A 42 -4.59 6.45 8.84
CA GLU A 42 -3.67 5.34 9.15
C GLU A 42 -2.57 5.19 8.08
N TYR A 43 -2.93 5.28 6.80
CA TYR A 43 -1.97 5.29 5.71
C TYR A 43 -0.97 6.46 5.81
N PHE A 44 -1.45 7.68 6.06
CA PHE A 44 -0.55 8.84 6.21
C PHE A 44 0.34 8.75 7.46
N ALA A 45 -0.18 8.22 8.56
CA ALA A 45 0.60 7.95 9.76
C ALA A 45 1.72 6.95 9.45
N ALA A 46 1.41 5.87 8.73
CA ALA A 46 2.40 4.88 8.31
C ALA A 46 3.46 5.45 7.36
N VAL A 47 3.07 6.34 6.44
CA VAL A 47 4.02 7.08 5.60
C VAL A 47 4.97 7.93 6.44
N ARG A 48 4.44 8.62 7.46
CA ARG A 48 5.23 9.50 8.33
C ARG A 48 6.21 8.71 9.18
N ALA A 49 5.78 7.59 9.77
CA ALA A 49 6.65 6.69 10.54
C ALA A 49 7.84 6.19 9.71
N GLY A 50 7.66 6.01 8.39
CA GLY A 50 8.74 5.64 7.49
C GLY A 50 9.86 6.68 7.36
N LEU A 51 9.62 7.96 7.67
CA LEU A 51 10.67 8.99 7.72
C LEU A 51 11.69 8.68 8.81
N ASP A 52 11.22 8.12 9.92
CA ASP A 52 12.04 7.66 11.05
C ASP A 52 12.54 6.22 10.85
N ARG A 53 12.44 5.68 9.62
CA ARG A 53 12.75 4.29 9.26
C ARG A 53 11.91 3.24 9.99
N ASN A 54 10.80 3.65 10.61
CA ASN A 54 9.84 2.73 11.19
C ASN A 54 8.84 2.27 10.12
N TYR A 55 9.15 1.15 9.48
CA TYR A 55 8.32 0.57 8.40
C TYR A 55 7.21 -0.35 8.91
N GLU A 56 7.18 -0.69 10.20
CA GLU A 56 6.20 -1.62 10.77
C GLU A 56 4.74 -1.21 10.48
N PRO A 57 4.33 0.08 10.60
CA PRO A 57 2.96 0.47 10.29
C PRO A 57 2.60 0.27 8.82
N MET A 58 3.57 0.50 7.91
CA MET A 58 3.36 0.30 6.48
C MET A 58 3.25 -1.20 6.16
N THR A 59 4.10 -2.03 6.78
CA THR A 59 4.03 -3.49 6.66
C THR A 59 2.66 -4.03 7.08
N LYS A 60 2.14 -3.61 8.24
CA LYS A 60 0.80 -4.02 8.72
C LYS A 60 -0.30 -3.65 7.72
N LEU A 61 -0.22 -2.47 7.12
CA LEU A 61 -1.17 -2.04 6.09
C LEU A 61 -1.11 -2.95 4.85
N PHE A 62 0.10 -3.29 4.39
CA PHE A 62 0.27 -4.18 3.24
C PHE A 62 -0.16 -5.62 3.52
N ILE A 63 0.07 -6.14 4.73
CA ILE A 63 -0.46 -7.45 5.15
C ILE A 63 -1.98 -7.47 5.02
N ALA A 64 -2.67 -6.47 5.58
CA ALA A 64 -4.13 -6.37 5.49
C ALA A 64 -4.64 -6.27 4.03
N VAL A 65 -3.90 -5.55 3.17
CA VAL A 65 -4.22 -5.48 1.73
C VAL A 65 -4.07 -6.86 1.07
N ILE A 66 -3.00 -7.60 1.37
CA ILE A 66 -2.77 -8.93 0.81
C ILE A 66 -3.83 -9.91 1.29
N GLU A 67 -4.10 -9.97 2.59
CA GLU A 67 -5.14 -10.83 3.17
C GLU A 67 -6.50 -10.57 2.53
N ARG A 68 -6.87 -9.29 2.39
CA ARG A 68 -8.12 -8.92 1.73
C ARG A 68 -8.14 -9.32 0.25
N THR A 69 -7.00 -9.16 -0.43
CA THR A 69 -6.85 -9.55 -1.84
C THR A 69 -7.10 -11.05 -2.02
N LEU A 70 -6.51 -11.88 -1.16
CA LEU A 70 -6.65 -13.34 -1.21
C LEU A 70 -8.10 -13.77 -0.97
N GLN A 71 -8.76 -13.17 0.05
CA GLN A 71 -10.18 -13.39 0.32
C GLN A 71 -11.07 -13.10 -0.90
N ILE A 72 -10.81 -12.01 -1.63
CA ILE A 72 -11.59 -11.63 -2.82
C ILE A 72 -11.38 -12.62 -3.98
N HIS A 73 -10.18 -13.15 -4.12
CA HIS A 73 -9.82 -14.07 -5.22
C HIS A 73 -10.07 -15.55 -4.88
N GLY A 74 -10.64 -15.86 -3.71
CA GLY A 74 -10.91 -17.24 -3.29
C GLY A 74 -9.66 -18.09 -3.09
N LYS A 75 -8.53 -17.45 -2.75
CA LYS A 75 -7.27 -18.09 -2.40
C LYS A 75 -7.01 -18.04 -0.91
#